data_AF-A0A522MZT2-F1
#
_entry.id   AF-A0A522MZT2-F1
#
_cell.length_a   1.000
_cell.length_b   1.000
_cell.length_c   1.000
_cell.angle_alpha   90.00
_cell.angle_beta   90.00
_cell.angle_gamma   90.00
#
_symmetry.space_group_name_H-M   'P 1'
#
loop_
_entity.id
_entity.type
_entity.pdbx_description
1 polymer ?
#
loop_
_entity_poly.entity_id
_entity_poly.type
_entity_poly.pdbx_seq_one_letter_code
_entity_poly.pdbx_strand_id
1 'polypeptide(L)'
;LEQTVVEAGGRVVRTPVGDKYILDGMLVSGAGLGGEKSGHVIIAEHGRTGDGIVTALETLSILARSGRPLSELAGRIPLVPQEQRAVRVLHKEQWEADAPFAEAVRQASLALGARGRVLVRPSGTEPTLRIMVEGADEGRVGELADGLAALAAERLG
;
A
#
# COMPACT_ATOMS: atom_id res chain seq x y z
N LEU A 1 -6.11 -6.31 -3.50
CA LEU A 1 -6.32 -6.63 -2.07
C LEU A 1 -7.49 -5.84 -1.47
N GLU A 2 -7.39 -4.52 -1.32
CA GLU A 2 -8.41 -3.74 -0.57
C GLU A 2 -9.81 -3.87 -1.16
N GLN A 3 -9.92 -3.81 -2.49
CA GLN A 3 -11.18 -4.04 -3.19
C GLN A 3 -11.77 -5.42 -2.89
N THR A 4 -10.95 -6.47 -2.90
CA THR A 4 -11.38 -7.84 -2.58
C THR A 4 -11.89 -7.96 -1.15
N VAL A 5 -11.30 -7.21 -0.20
CA VAL A 5 -11.79 -7.17 1.20
C VAL A 5 -13.15 -6.51 1.27
N VAL A 6 -13.35 -5.39 0.58
CA VAL A 6 -14.64 -4.67 0.56
C VAL A 6 -15.74 -5.50 -0.12
N GLU A 7 -15.43 -6.15 -1.25
CA GLU A 7 -16.34 -7.05 -1.96
C GLU A 7 -16.76 -8.26 -1.12
N ALA A 8 -15.89 -8.72 -0.23
CA ALA A 8 -16.18 -9.77 0.74
C ALA A 8 -16.95 -9.27 1.99
N GLY A 9 -17.35 -7.99 2.04
CA GLY A 9 -18.07 -7.38 3.15
C GLY A 9 -17.17 -6.89 4.30
N GLY A 10 -15.85 -6.86 4.11
CA GLY A 10 -14.89 -6.36 5.07
C GLY A 10 -14.71 -4.84 5.01
N ARG A 11 -14.07 -4.29 6.05
CA ARG A 11 -13.68 -2.88 6.12
C ARG A 11 -12.16 -2.77 6.16
N VAL A 12 -11.60 -1.87 5.35
CA VAL A 12 -10.17 -1.59 5.32
C VAL A 12 -9.88 -0.30 6.09
N VAL A 13 -8.93 -0.36 7.01
CA VAL A 13 -8.37 0.81 7.70
C VAL A 13 -6.93 0.96 7.25
N ARG A 14 -6.57 2.15 6.78
CA ARG A 14 -5.19 2.46 6.38
C ARG A 14 -4.46 3.15 7.53
N THR A 15 -3.20 2.82 7.68
CA THR A 15 -2.29 3.41 8.66
C THR A 15 -1.04 3.91 7.93
N PRO A 16 -0.27 4.81 8.55
CA PRO A 16 1.11 5.04 8.13
C PRO A 16 1.91 3.73 8.09
N VAL A 17 3.00 3.72 7.32
CA VAL A 17 3.89 2.55 7.21
C VAL A 17 4.61 2.32 8.53
N GLY A 18 4.56 1.09 9.03
CA GLY A 18 5.23 0.63 10.25
C GLY A 18 4.30 -0.20 11.14
N ASP A 19 4.84 -1.30 11.68
CA ASP A 19 4.22 -2.23 12.62
C ASP A 19 3.47 -1.54 13.77
N LYS A 20 4.08 -0.54 14.41
CA LYS A 20 3.45 0.27 15.47
C LYS A 20 2.14 0.89 15.02
N TYR A 21 2.13 1.53 13.85
CA TYR A 21 0.94 2.23 13.36
C TYR A 21 -0.17 1.25 12.98
N ILE A 22 0.19 0.07 12.50
CA ILE A 22 -0.76 -1.01 12.21
C ILE A 22 -1.45 -1.44 13.51
N LEU A 23 -0.68 -1.73 14.56
CA LEU A 23 -1.24 -2.12 15.86
C LEU A 23 -2.13 -1.04 16.45
N ASP A 24 -1.67 0.22 16.49
CA ASP A 24 -2.46 1.35 17.00
C ASP A 24 -3.79 1.47 16.23
N GLY A 25 -3.74 1.35 14.89
CA GLY A 25 -4.92 1.36 14.03
C GLY A 25 -5.88 0.19 14.31
N MET A 26 -5.35 -1.01 14.57
CA MET A 26 -6.17 -2.18 14.94
C MET A 26 -6.87 -1.97 16.28
N LEU A 27 -6.16 -1.44 17.28
CA LEU A 27 -6.72 -1.18 18.61
C LEU A 27 -7.85 -0.15 18.57
N VAL A 28 -7.69 0.93 17.81
CA VAL A 28 -8.72 1.97 17.66
C VAL A 28 -9.93 1.45 16.87
N SER A 29 -9.69 0.66 15.82
CA SER A 29 -10.75 0.25 14.89
C SER A 29 -11.43 -1.08 15.26
N GLY A 30 -10.88 -1.82 16.21
CA GLY A 30 -11.31 -3.19 16.54
C GLY A 30 -11.01 -4.20 15.42
N ALA A 31 -10.03 -3.94 14.56
CA ALA A 31 -9.70 -4.82 13.45
C ALA A 31 -9.07 -6.13 13.93
N GLY A 32 -9.59 -7.26 13.44
CA GLY A 32 -9.10 -8.61 13.80
C GLY A 32 -7.81 -9.02 13.07
N LEU A 33 -7.49 -8.39 11.95
CA LEU A 33 -6.33 -8.67 11.11
C LEU A 33 -5.67 -7.37 10.67
N GLY A 34 -4.35 -7.30 10.78
CA GLY A 34 -3.54 -6.20 10.25
C GLY A 34 -2.25 -6.73 9.64
N GLY A 35 -1.61 -5.95 8.79
CA GLY A 35 -0.33 -6.34 8.23
C GLY A 35 0.17 -5.43 7.12
N GLU A 36 1.35 -5.77 6.62
CA GLU A 36 2.07 -5.02 5.61
C GLU A 36 2.70 -5.96 4.56
N LYS A 37 3.10 -5.38 3.41
CA LYS A 37 3.58 -6.14 2.25
C LYS A 37 4.83 -7.00 2.52
N SER A 38 5.56 -6.73 3.60
CA SER A 38 6.73 -7.51 4.02
C SER A 38 6.37 -8.92 4.52
N GLY A 39 5.08 -9.19 4.79
CA GLY A 39 4.63 -10.43 5.43
C GLY A 39 4.51 -10.33 6.94
N HIS A 40 4.75 -9.15 7.55
CA HIS A 40 4.38 -8.90 8.93
C HIS A 40 2.85 -8.84 9.03
N VAL A 41 2.26 -9.81 9.74
CA VAL A 41 0.81 -9.96 9.91
C VAL A 41 0.49 -10.13 11.39
N ILE A 42 -0.44 -9.30 11.88
CA ILE A 42 -0.96 -9.34 13.25
C ILE A 42 -2.35 -9.96 13.21
N ILE A 43 -2.54 -11.04 13.95
CA ILE A 43 -3.84 -11.70 14.12
C ILE A 43 -4.28 -11.44 15.57
N ALA A 44 -5.29 -10.59 15.73
CA ALA A 44 -5.67 -10.06 17.05
C ALA A 44 -6.10 -11.14 18.05
N GLU A 45 -6.60 -12.27 17.54
CA GLU A 45 -6.96 -13.45 18.35
C GLU A 45 -5.74 -14.08 19.05
N HIS A 46 -4.55 -14.00 18.43
CA HIS A 46 -3.35 -14.70 18.88
C HIS A 46 -2.32 -13.78 19.53
N GLY A 47 -2.38 -12.47 19.29
CA GLY A 47 -1.43 -11.54 19.87
C GLY A 47 -1.56 -10.10 19.39
N ARG A 48 -0.66 -9.25 19.91
CA ARG A 48 -0.55 -7.82 19.57
C ARG A 48 0.73 -7.48 18.81
N THR A 49 1.39 -8.49 18.25
CA THR A 49 2.59 -8.33 17.42
C THR A 49 2.48 -9.26 16.24
N GLY A 50 3.19 -8.94 15.16
CA GLY A 50 3.31 -9.85 14.04
C GLY A 50 4.09 -11.10 14.45
N ASP A 51 3.57 -12.26 14.08
CA ASP A 51 4.19 -13.55 14.32
C ASP A 51 4.09 -14.42 13.06
N GLY A 52 5.25 -14.70 12.46
CA GLY A 52 5.34 -15.47 11.22
C GLY A 52 4.94 -16.94 11.39
N ILE A 53 5.18 -17.53 12.56
CA ILE A 53 4.80 -18.93 12.84
C ILE A 53 3.29 -19.02 12.98
N VAL A 54 2.67 -18.12 13.75
CA VAL A 54 1.20 -18.04 13.87
C VAL A 54 0.56 -17.80 12.50
N THR A 55 1.10 -16.87 11.71
CA THR A 55 0.61 -16.58 10.36
C THR A 55 0.70 -17.81 9.45
N ALA A 56 1.81 -18.55 9.51
CA ALA A 56 2.00 -19.78 8.73
C ALA A 56 1.00 -20.87 9.17
N LEU A 57 0.81 -21.06 10.48
CA LEU A 57 -0.13 -22.04 11.01
C LEU A 57 -1.59 -21.71 10.63
N GLU A 58 -2.00 -20.45 10.73
CA GLU A 58 -3.34 -20.03 10.30
C GLU A 58 -3.54 -20.22 8.79
N THR A 59 -2.53 -19.88 7.99
CA THR A 59 -2.57 -20.13 6.54
C THR A 59 -2.73 -21.62 6.24
N LEU A 60 -1.91 -22.49 6.87
CA LEU A 60 -1.99 -23.94 6.69
C LEU A 60 -3.34 -24.51 7.19
N SER A 61 -3.88 -23.98 8.28
CA SER A 61 -5.20 -24.34 8.80
C SER A 61 -6.31 -24.03 7.78
N ILE A 62 -6.25 -22.86 7.12
CA ILE A 62 -7.18 -22.50 6.04
C ILE A 62 -7.04 -23.44 4.84
N LEU A 63 -5.82 -23.78 4.43
CA LEU A 63 -5.60 -24.74 3.34
C LEU A 63 -6.17 -26.12 3.68
N ALA A 64 -5.92 -26.63 4.89
CA ALA A 64 -6.41 -27.92 5.35
C ALA A 64 -7.95 -27.96 5.42
N ARG A 65 -8.59 -26.91 5.96
CA ARG A 65 -10.06 -26.82 6.06
C ARG A 65 -10.75 -26.64 4.70
N SER A 66 -10.11 -25.91 3.79
CA SER A 66 -10.68 -25.64 2.46
C SER A 66 -10.46 -26.78 1.46
N GLY A 67 -9.45 -27.62 1.68
CA GLY A 67 -9.04 -28.67 0.74
C GLY A 67 -8.49 -28.13 -0.59
N ARG A 68 -8.18 -26.83 -0.66
CA ARG A 68 -7.77 -26.14 -1.90
C ARG A 68 -6.30 -25.72 -1.82
N PRO A 69 -5.55 -25.79 -2.92
CA PRO A 69 -4.15 -25.36 -2.94
C PRO A 69 -4.04 -23.84 -2.77
N LEU A 70 -2.91 -23.39 -2.23
CA LEU A 70 -2.64 -21.98 -1.98
C LEU A 70 -2.74 -21.13 -3.26
N SER A 71 -2.32 -21.65 -4.41
CA SER A 71 -2.43 -20.99 -5.70
C SER A 71 -3.86 -20.60 -6.05
N GLU A 72 -4.83 -21.44 -5.69
CA GLU A 72 -6.25 -21.22 -5.97
C GLU A 72 -6.90 -20.22 -4.99
N LEU A 73 -6.40 -20.14 -3.74
CA LEU A 73 -6.85 -19.14 -2.77
C LEU A 73 -6.25 -17.77 -3.07
N ALA A 74 -4.92 -17.73 -3.25
CA ALA A 74 -4.18 -16.50 -3.55
C ALA A 74 -4.60 -15.91 -4.91
N GLY A 75 -4.89 -16.75 -5.91
CA GLY A 75 -5.35 -16.31 -7.23
C GLY A 75 -6.69 -15.56 -7.23
N ARG A 76 -7.46 -15.61 -6.14
CA ARG A 76 -8.70 -14.81 -5.98
C ARG A 76 -8.42 -13.35 -5.63
N ILE A 77 -7.19 -13.02 -5.28
CA ILE A 77 -6.78 -11.65 -4.97
C ILE A 77 -5.95 -11.15 -6.17
N PRO A 78 -6.56 -10.41 -7.10
CA PRO A 78 -5.84 -9.91 -8.26
C PRO A 78 -4.73 -8.94 -7.80
N LEU A 79 -3.52 -9.18 -8.29
CA LEU A 79 -2.45 -8.20 -8.23
C LEU A 79 -2.68 -7.20 -9.37
N VAL A 80 -2.52 -5.92 -9.06
CA VAL A 80 -2.61 -4.84 -10.05
C VAL A 80 -1.21 -4.32 -10.34
N PRO A 81 -0.95 -3.84 -11.57
CA PRO A 81 0.27 -3.11 -11.88
C PRO A 81 0.61 -2.06 -10.83
N GLN A 82 1.89 -2.01 -10.46
CA GLN A 82 2.41 -1.09 -9.46
C GLN A 82 3.84 -0.70 -9.82
N GLU A 83 4.05 0.61 -9.95
CA GLU A 83 5.34 1.20 -10.25
C GLU A 83 5.81 2.09 -9.11
N GLN A 84 7.12 2.10 -8.87
CA GLN A 84 7.74 2.96 -7.87
C GLN A 84 8.88 3.75 -8.51
N ARG A 85 8.92 5.05 -8.20
CA ARG A 85 10.01 5.97 -8.55
C ARG A 85 10.60 6.58 -7.29
N ALA A 86 11.91 6.78 -7.33
CA ALA A 86 12.68 7.39 -6.26
C ALA A 86 13.38 8.61 -6.85
N VAL A 87 12.98 9.80 -6.43
CA VAL A 87 13.44 11.07 -7.00
C VAL A 87 14.21 11.84 -5.95
N ARG A 88 15.44 12.24 -6.26
CA ARG A 88 16.23 13.10 -5.37
C ARG A 88 15.63 14.50 -5.36
N VAL A 89 15.44 15.05 -4.16
CA VAL A 89 14.83 16.37 -3.95
C VAL A 89 15.55 17.11 -2.82
N LEU A 90 15.58 18.45 -2.85
CA LEU A 90 16.14 19.29 -1.79
C LEU A 90 15.20 19.40 -0.59
N HIS A 91 13.88 19.41 -0.83
CA HIS A 91 12.86 19.65 0.19
C HIS A 91 11.80 18.53 0.23
N LYS A 92 12.20 17.31 0.62
CA LYS A 92 11.32 16.12 0.62
C LYS A 92 10.15 16.21 1.60
N GLU A 93 10.28 16.95 2.70
CA GLU A 93 9.25 17.08 3.74
C GLU A 93 8.14 18.09 3.38
N GLN A 94 8.35 18.92 2.35
CA GLN A 94 7.45 20.02 2.00
C GLN A 94 6.76 19.83 0.65
N TRP A 95 6.81 18.60 0.10
CA TRP A 95 6.23 18.33 -1.22
C TRP A 95 4.73 18.67 -1.29
N GLU A 96 3.98 18.52 -0.19
CA GLU A 96 2.56 18.88 -0.11
C GLU A 96 2.31 20.39 -0.19
N ALA A 97 3.30 21.21 0.18
CA ALA A 97 3.22 22.66 0.11
C ALA A 97 3.45 23.20 -1.32
N ASP A 98 4.06 22.41 -2.21
CA ASP A 98 4.16 22.76 -3.62
C ASP A 98 2.82 22.49 -4.32
N ALA A 99 2.01 23.55 -4.44
CA ALA A 99 0.65 23.45 -4.97
C ALA A 99 0.56 22.75 -6.34
N PRO A 100 1.48 23.00 -7.31
CA PRO A 100 1.42 22.30 -8.60
C PRO A 100 1.71 20.79 -8.49
N PHE A 101 2.68 20.38 -7.69
CA PHE A 101 2.96 18.95 -7.49
C PHE A 101 1.84 18.24 -6.72
N ALA A 102 1.31 18.87 -5.66
CA ALA A 102 0.17 18.34 -4.92
C ALA A 102 -1.07 18.17 -5.82
N GLU A 103 -1.34 19.14 -6.69
CA GLU A 103 -2.41 19.06 -7.68
C GLU A 103 -2.18 17.94 -8.70
N ALA A 104 -0.95 17.76 -9.19
CA ALA A 104 -0.62 16.65 -10.08
C ALA A 104 -0.86 15.28 -9.44
N VAL A 105 -0.49 15.10 -8.17
CA VAL A 105 -0.77 13.87 -7.39
C VAL A 105 -2.28 13.64 -7.27
N ARG A 106 -3.06 14.69 -7.02
CA ARG A 106 -4.51 14.62 -6.93
C ARG A 106 -5.14 14.22 -8.28
N GLN A 107 -4.69 14.82 -9.37
CA GLN A 107 -5.17 14.50 -10.72
C GLN A 107 -4.81 13.08 -11.15
N ALA A 108 -3.58 12.63 -10.85
CA ALA A 108 -3.16 11.25 -11.08
C ALA A 108 -4.04 10.26 -10.28
N SER A 109 -4.34 10.57 -9.02
CA SER A 109 -5.23 9.76 -8.19
C SER A 109 -6.66 9.70 -8.76
N LEU A 110 -7.18 10.81 -9.29
CA LEU A 110 -8.48 10.82 -9.96
C LEU A 110 -8.48 10.00 -11.25
N ALA A 111 -7.41 10.09 -12.05
CA ALA A 111 -7.27 9.33 -13.29
C ALA A 111 -7.22 7.81 -13.06
N LEU A 112 -6.68 7.37 -11.92
CA LEU A 112 -6.64 5.97 -11.51
C LEU A 112 -7.99 5.47 -10.96
N GLY A 113 -8.86 6.39 -10.55
CA GLY A 113 -10.19 6.10 -10.01
C GLY A 113 -10.14 5.25 -8.74
N ALA A 114 -11.26 4.57 -8.43
CA ALA A 114 -11.39 3.76 -7.22
C ALA A 114 -10.47 2.52 -7.18
N ARG A 115 -9.89 2.12 -8.32
CA ARG A 115 -9.09 0.89 -8.47
C ARG A 115 -7.59 1.15 -8.57
N GLY A 116 -7.15 2.37 -8.30
CA GLY A 116 -5.73 2.68 -8.20
C GLY A 116 -5.46 3.78 -7.19
N ARG A 117 -4.18 4.06 -6.95
CA ARG A 117 -3.75 5.10 -6.02
C ARG A 117 -2.36 5.60 -6.34
N VAL A 118 -2.10 6.81 -5.88
CA VAL A 118 -0.76 7.39 -5.76
C VAL A 118 -0.41 7.48 -4.28
N LEU A 119 0.80 7.05 -3.92
CA LEU A 119 1.38 7.23 -2.60
C LEU A 119 2.71 7.96 -2.75
N VAL A 120 2.79 9.15 -2.18
CA VAL A 120 4.01 9.94 -2.11
C VAL A 120 4.51 9.95 -0.67
N ARG A 121 5.79 9.65 -0.46
CA ARG A 121 6.41 9.71 0.87
C ARG A 121 7.87 10.15 0.81
N PRO A 122 8.36 10.94 1.77
CA PRO A 122 9.79 11.17 1.92
C PRO A 122 10.50 9.89 2.40
N SER A 123 11.73 9.68 1.93
CA SER A 123 12.64 8.68 2.50
C SER A 123 13.11 9.17 3.88
N GLY A 124 13.15 8.29 4.89
CA GLY A 124 13.63 8.66 6.23
C GLY A 124 15.14 8.87 6.30
N THR A 125 15.90 8.20 5.44
CA THR A 125 17.37 8.13 5.49
C THR A 125 18.07 8.85 4.33
N GLU A 126 17.33 9.20 3.28
CA GLU A 126 17.90 9.75 2.03
C GLU A 126 17.16 11.02 1.61
N PRO A 127 17.80 11.95 0.86
CA PRO A 127 17.15 13.15 0.30
C PRO A 127 16.30 12.78 -0.94
N THR A 128 15.37 11.86 -0.76
CA THR A 128 14.63 11.22 -1.85
C THR A 128 13.14 11.21 -1.53
N LEU A 129 12.32 11.57 -2.50
CA LEU A 129 10.87 11.40 -2.51
C LEU A 129 10.52 10.09 -3.23
N ARG A 130 9.75 9.22 -2.59
CA ARG A 130 9.28 7.96 -3.15
C ARG A 130 7.85 8.14 -3.63
N ILE A 131 7.63 7.90 -4.91
CA ILE A 131 6.33 8.01 -5.57
C ILE A 131 5.95 6.59 -6.03
N MET A 132 4.88 6.06 -5.48
CA MET A 132 4.32 4.77 -5.88
C MET A 132 2.97 5.02 -6.57
N VAL A 133 2.78 4.43 -7.73
CA VAL A 133 1.52 4.44 -8.47
C VAL A 133 1.06 3.01 -8.66
N GLU A 134 -0.20 2.71 -8.40
CA GLU A 134 -0.80 1.41 -8.71
C GLU A 134 -2.18 1.61 -9.35
N GLY A 135 -2.58 0.69 -10.23
CA GLY A 135 -3.83 0.79 -10.98
C GLY A 135 -4.00 -0.35 -11.96
N ALA A 136 -5.17 -0.43 -12.60
CA ALA A 136 -5.54 -1.56 -13.47
C ALA A 136 -4.83 -1.56 -14.85
N ASP A 137 -4.37 -0.40 -15.32
CA ASP A 137 -3.72 -0.23 -16.62
C ASP A 137 -2.22 0.01 -16.42
N GLU A 138 -1.39 -0.94 -16.84
CA GLU A 138 0.06 -0.90 -16.67
C GLU A 138 0.71 0.29 -17.38
N GLY A 139 0.28 0.59 -18.61
CA GLY A 139 0.79 1.73 -19.37
C GLY A 139 0.48 3.04 -18.67
N ARG A 140 -0.76 3.19 -18.19
CA ARG A 140 -1.18 4.39 -17.46
C ARG A 140 -0.47 4.54 -16.12
N VAL A 141 -0.22 3.43 -15.41
CA VAL A 141 0.54 3.44 -14.16
C VAL A 141 1.96 3.91 -14.39
N GLY A 142 2.63 3.41 -15.43
CA GLY A 142 3.98 3.84 -15.82
C GLY A 142 4.03 5.33 -16.19
N GLU A 143 3.14 5.77 -17.09
CA GLU A 143 3.06 7.18 -17.53
C GLU A 143 2.89 8.14 -16.34
N LEU A 144 1.97 7.83 -15.42
CA LEU A 144 1.71 8.67 -14.25
C LEU A 144 2.90 8.65 -13.28
N ALA A 145 3.53 7.50 -13.07
CA ALA A 145 4.70 7.39 -12.19
C ALA A 145 5.87 8.22 -12.74
N ASP A 146 6.14 8.14 -14.04
CA ASP A 146 7.22 8.87 -14.70
C ASP A 146 6.94 10.37 -14.75
N GLY A 147 5.70 10.78 -15.07
CA GLY A 147 5.29 12.17 -15.11
C GLY A 147 5.38 12.86 -13.73
N LEU A 148 4.91 12.18 -12.68
CA LEU A 148 5.04 12.69 -11.32
C LEU A 148 6.51 12.76 -10.88
N ALA A 149 7.33 11.78 -11.26
CA ALA A 149 8.75 11.78 -10.92
C ALA A 149 9.50 12.93 -11.59
N ALA A 150 9.24 13.20 -12.87
CA ALA A 150 9.82 14.32 -13.59
C ALA A 150 9.42 15.66 -12.96
N LEU A 151 8.13 15.84 -12.65
CA LEU A 151 7.63 17.06 -12.03
C LEU A 151 8.23 17.27 -10.63
N ALA A 152 8.37 16.22 -9.83
CA ALA A 152 9.04 16.29 -8.53
C ALA A 152 10.51 16.72 -8.67
N ALA A 153 11.23 16.20 -9.66
CA ALA A 153 12.63 16.57 -9.90
C ALA A 153 12.77 18.03 -10.34
N GLU A 154 11.85 18.53 -11.15
CA GLU A 154 11.85 19.92 -11.62
C GLU A 154 11.53 20.91 -10.49
N ARG A 155 10.54 20.59 -9.65
CA ARG A 155 9.97 21.55 -8.69
C ARG A 155 10.54 21.46 -7.29
N LEU A 156 10.99 20.28 -6.89
CA LEU A 156 11.47 19.99 -5.53
C LEU A 156 12.96 19.64 -5.50
N GLY A 157 13.58 19.49 -6.67
CA GLY A 157 15.01 19.23 -6.85
C GLY A 157 15.92 20.41 -6.55
#